data_AF-A0A972U537-F1
#
_entry.id   AF-A0A972U537-F1
#
_cell.length_a   1.000
_cell.length_b   1.000
_cell.length_c   1.000
_cell.angle_alpha   90.00
_cell.angle_beta   90.00
_cell.angle_gamma   90.00
#
_symmetry.space_group_name_H-M   'P 1'
#
loop_
_entity.id
_entity.type
_entity.pdbx_description
1 polymer ?
#
loop_
_entity_poly.entity_id
_entity_poly.type
_entity_poly.pdbx_seq_one_letter_code
_entity_poly.pdbx_strand_id
1 'polypeptide(L)'
;MSLVLGRAAVLEEYARAAEKGWVLPAFNTENQTCLEAILAAAKAHADTLGEPYLPIIVGVTNLYWHRSQTVEYTRTGSWKVGLRLFLDDVAVLCGEESPYADLRVMIHMDHIQWDADEELLTSDLGRFSSIMYDASTRPFEENIRSTAEFVKEHGDTLLIEGACDEIPEASEDETVQLTTPDMAERYMRETGVDIIVANLGTEHRASAKDLHYHGELAREIKGRIGTHICLHGTSSVSADQVRNLFDDGICKVNVWTALERDSSPTLLEDMLRHADEVVGPAKADALAEAGLLGPQAPRTAQAAVSYFTTSYRQTIVFEQMKRVVGEFLELWYT
;
A
#
# COMPACT_ATOMS: atom_id res chain seq x y z
N MET A 1 19.35 9.21 9.65
CA MET A 1 18.83 8.61 8.39
C MET A 1 17.34 8.37 8.56
N SER A 2 16.57 8.73 7.54
CA SER A 2 15.12 8.58 7.49
C SER A 2 14.65 7.12 7.51
N LEU A 3 15.43 6.22 6.90
CA LEU A 3 15.08 4.80 6.82
C LEU A 3 15.16 4.11 8.19
N VAL A 4 14.11 3.37 8.52
CA VAL A 4 14.00 2.54 9.72
C VAL A 4 14.16 1.08 9.31
N LEU A 5 15.37 0.55 9.47
CA LEU A 5 15.70 -0.84 9.14
C LEU A 5 16.02 -1.64 10.41
N GLY A 6 15.85 -2.95 10.32
CA GLY A 6 16.10 -3.87 11.43
C GLY A 6 14.94 -3.94 12.41
N ARG A 7 14.60 -5.16 12.83
CA ARG A 7 13.40 -5.44 13.64
C ARG A 7 13.25 -4.56 14.88
N ALA A 8 14.32 -4.37 15.66
CA ALA A 8 14.24 -3.60 16.91
C ALA A 8 13.80 -2.14 16.69
N ALA A 9 14.37 -1.48 15.66
CA ALA A 9 14.01 -0.11 15.33
C ALA A 9 12.58 -0.03 14.78
N VAL A 10 12.15 -1.02 13.99
CA VAL A 10 10.77 -1.09 13.49
C VAL A 10 9.78 -1.26 14.65
N LEU A 11 10.03 -2.17 15.59
CA LEU A 11 9.16 -2.36 16.76
C LEU A 11 9.07 -1.11 17.64
N GLU A 12 10.13 -0.31 17.73
CA GLU A 12 10.10 0.98 18.42
C GLU A 12 9.14 1.98 17.75
N GLU A 13 9.08 2.00 16.41
CA GLU A 13 8.13 2.82 15.66
C GLU A 13 6.68 2.38 15.89
N TYR A 14 6.42 1.07 15.92
CA TYR A 14 5.10 0.53 16.25
C TYR A 14 4.70 0.86 17.69
N ALA A 15 5.63 0.77 18.65
CA ALA A 15 5.36 1.15 20.03
C ALA A 15 5.02 2.64 20.15
N ARG A 16 5.79 3.51 19.48
CA ARG A 16 5.54 4.96 19.44
C ARG A 16 4.19 5.31 18.81
N ALA A 17 3.81 4.62 17.73
CA ALA A 17 2.49 4.77 17.12
C ALA A 17 1.39 4.32 18.10
N ALA A 18 1.60 3.20 18.80
CA ALA A 18 0.64 2.68 19.78
C ALA A 18 0.41 3.61 20.97
N GLU A 19 1.45 4.30 21.47
CA GLU A 19 1.31 5.32 22.53
C GLU A 19 0.39 6.48 22.13
N LYS A 20 0.32 6.76 20.82
CA LYS A 20 -0.52 7.82 20.24
C LYS A 20 -1.87 7.32 19.75
N GLY A 21 -2.12 6.01 19.82
CA GLY A 21 -3.33 5.40 19.26
C GLY A 21 -3.38 5.42 17.73
N TRP A 22 -2.22 5.47 17.08
CA TRP A 22 -2.12 5.60 15.63
C TRP A 22 -2.10 4.24 14.93
N VAL A 23 -2.69 4.21 13.73
CA VAL A 23 -2.57 3.08 12.79
C VAL A 23 -1.55 3.45 11.72
N LEU A 24 -0.52 2.64 11.54
CA LEU A 24 0.53 2.89 10.56
C LEU A 24 0.03 2.57 9.13
N PRO A 25 -0.04 3.55 8.23
CA PRO A 25 -0.41 3.26 6.85
C PRO A 25 0.79 2.78 6.05
N ALA A 26 0.58 1.68 5.32
CA ALA A 26 1.47 1.15 4.31
C ALA A 26 0.91 1.43 2.93
N PHE A 27 1.56 2.35 2.23
CA PHE A 27 1.20 2.71 0.86
C PHE A 27 2.10 1.96 -0.11
N ASN A 28 1.50 1.11 -0.94
CA ASN A 28 2.28 0.47 -1.99
C ASN A 28 2.44 1.41 -3.19
N THR A 29 3.54 1.24 -3.91
CA THR A 29 3.87 2.03 -5.09
C THR A 29 4.36 1.15 -6.24
N GLU A 30 4.16 1.61 -7.46
CA GLU A 30 4.66 0.94 -8.67
C GLU A 30 5.48 1.88 -9.55
N ASN A 31 5.75 3.11 -9.09
CA ASN A 31 6.59 4.05 -9.81
C ASN A 31 7.09 5.16 -8.88
N GLN A 32 8.13 5.85 -9.32
CA GLN A 32 8.74 6.96 -8.57
C GLN A 32 7.76 8.11 -8.27
N THR A 33 6.78 8.39 -9.13
CA THR A 33 5.80 9.49 -8.92
C THR A 33 4.89 9.20 -7.73
N CYS A 34 4.35 7.98 -7.68
CA CYS A 34 3.51 7.52 -6.58
C CYS A 34 4.31 7.47 -5.26
N LEU A 35 5.54 6.95 -5.32
CA LEU A 35 6.45 6.95 -4.17
C LEU A 35 6.67 8.37 -3.61
N GLU A 36 7.03 9.32 -4.47
CA GLU A 36 7.29 10.68 -4.04
C GLU A 36 6.02 11.38 -3.54
N ALA A 37 4.85 11.11 -4.14
CA ALA A 37 3.58 11.65 -3.67
C ALA A 37 3.25 11.17 -2.24
N ILE A 38 3.54 9.91 -1.91
CA ILE A 38 3.40 9.36 -0.55
C ILE A 38 4.30 10.13 0.43
N LEU A 39 5.58 10.29 0.10
CA LEU A 39 6.55 11.00 0.96
C LEU A 39 6.18 12.49 1.13
N ALA A 40 5.76 13.15 0.06
CA ALA A 40 5.35 14.54 0.09
C ALA A 40 4.08 14.77 0.93
N ALA A 41 3.11 13.86 0.85
CA ALA A 41 1.92 13.89 1.70
C ALA A 41 2.28 13.67 3.17
N ALA A 42 3.10 12.66 3.46
CA ALA A 42 3.58 12.39 4.81
C ALA A 42 4.33 13.59 5.41
N LYS A 43 5.20 14.25 4.62
CA LYS A 43 5.92 15.46 5.05
C LYS A 43 4.97 16.62 5.34
N ALA A 44 4.00 16.88 4.47
CA ALA A 44 3.03 17.95 4.67
C ALA A 44 2.15 17.69 5.91
N HIS A 45 1.76 16.43 6.15
CA HIS A 45 1.00 16.04 7.33
C HIS A 45 1.83 16.16 8.60
N ALA A 46 3.09 15.70 8.57
CA ALA A 46 4.07 15.85 9.64
C ALA A 46 4.22 17.32 10.07
N ASP A 47 4.34 18.24 9.10
CA ASP A 47 4.46 19.67 9.36
C ASP A 47 3.18 20.24 10.00
N THR A 48 2.01 19.75 9.59
CA THR A 48 0.71 20.17 10.13
C THR A 48 0.53 19.68 11.57
N LEU A 49 0.94 18.45 11.87
CA LEU A 49 0.89 17.87 13.21
C LEU A 49 1.98 18.41 14.14
N GLY A 50 3.05 19.01 13.61
CA GLY A 50 4.26 19.34 14.36
C GLY A 50 5.08 18.10 14.75
N GLU A 51 4.98 17.03 13.97
CA GLU A 51 5.64 15.74 14.19
C GLU A 51 6.62 15.44 13.06
N PRO A 52 7.83 16.04 13.06
CA PRO A 52 8.76 15.94 11.93
C PRO A 52 9.23 14.51 11.65
N TYR A 53 9.27 13.66 12.69
CA TYR A 53 9.67 12.26 12.62
C TYR A 53 8.47 11.33 12.40
N LEU A 54 7.50 11.72 11.57
CA LEU A 54 6.30 10.93 11.32
C LEU A 54 6.66 9.56 10.70
N PRO A 55 6.17 8.43 11.25
CA PRO A 55 6.40 7.12 10.67
C PRO A 55 5.53 6.92 9.43
N ILE A 56 6.08 6.29 8.39
CA ILE A 56 5.35 5.95 7.17
C ILE A 56 5.91 4.64 6.60
N ILE A 57 5.03 3.78 6.08
CA ILE A 57 5.45 2.54 5.42
C ILE A 57 5.25 2.71 3.92
N VAL A 58 6.32 2.47 3.14
CA VAL A 58 6.27 2.38 1.68
C VAL A 58 6.45 0.93 1.26
N GLY A 59 5.52 0.42 0.47
CA GLY A 59 5.45 -0.99 0.11
C GLY A 59 5.57 -1.26 -1.38
N VAL A 60 5.94 -2.49 -1.73
CA VAL A 60 5.74 -3.06 -3.07
C VAL A 60 5.37 -4.53 -2.94
N THR A 61 4.64 -5.04 -3.92
CA THR A 61 4.46 -6.48 -4.16
C THR A 61 5.47 -6.97 -5.18
N ASN A 62 5.90 -8.23 -5.05
CA ASN A 62 6.83 -8.85 -6.01
C ASN A 62 6.09 -9.66 -7.07
N LEU A 63 5.98 -10.98 -6.93
CA LEU A 63 5.29 -11.86 -7.88
C LEU A 63 3.86 -12.21 -7.45
N TYR A 64 3.20 -11.30 -6.73
CA TYR A 64 1.80 -11.42 -6.39
C TYR A 64 0.92 -11.38 -7.65
N TRP A 65 0.08 -12.41 -7.83
CA TRP A 65 -0.63 -12.66 -9.08
C TRP A 65 -1.71 -11.63 -9.41
N HIS A 66 -2.29 -10.97 -8.40
CA HIS A 66 -3.24 -9.88 -8.62
C HIS A 66 -2.56 -8.59 -9.08
N ARG A 67 -1.34 -8.31 -8.60
CA ARG A 67 -0.55 -7.14 -8.98
C ARG A 67 0.93 -7.37 -8.67
N SER A 68 1.79 -7.43 -9.68
CA SER A 68 3.23 -7.64 -9.52
C SER A 68 4.00 -6.31 -9.66
N GLN A 69 4.03 -5.49 -8.61
CA GLN A 69 4.51 -4.10 -8.71
C GLN A 69 6.00 -3.99 -9.05
N THR A 70 6.86 -4.88 -8.57
CA THR A 70 8.28 -4.87 -8.95
C THR A 70 8.50 -5.21 -10.43
N VAL A 71 7.64 -6.03 -11.04
CA VAL A 71 7.67 -6.32 -12.48
C VAL A 71 7.24 -5.10 -13.28
N GLU A 72 6.18 -4.42 -12.82
CA GLU A 72 5.59 -3.25 -13.47
C GLU A 72 6.33 -1.93 -13.21
N TYR A 73 7.24 -1.90 -12.22
CA TYR A 73 8.01 -0.71 -11.83
C TYR A 73 8.80 -0.11 -13.01
N THR A 74 9.14 -0.94 -13.98
CA THR A 74 9.80 -0.53 -15.21
C THR A 74 9.44 -1.47 -16.37
N ARG A 75 9.60 -1.00 -17.60
CA ARG A 75 9.27 -1.76 -18.82
C ARG A 75 10.23 -2.92 -19.13
N THR A 76 11.24 -3.16 -18.29
CA THR A 76 12.09 -4.34 -18.44
C THR A 76 11.32 -5.63 -18.15
N GLY A 77 10.22 -5.55 -17.38
CA GLY A 77 9.46 -6.72 -16.91
C GLY A 77 10.25 -7.62 -15.96
N SER A 78 11.40 -7.15 -15.46
CA SER A 78 12.23 -7.89 -14.53
C SER A 78 11.99 -7.40 -13.11
N TRP A 79 11.42 -8.28 -12.27
CA TRP A 79 11.19 -7.98 -10.86
C TRP A 79 12.48 -7.56 -10.13
N LYS A 80 13.63 -8.13 -10.50
CA LYS A 80 14.94 -7.77 -9.90
C LYS A 80 15.34 -6.34 -10.20
N VAL A 81 15.14 -5.91 -11.46
CA VAL A 81 15.47 -4.54 -11.88
C VAL A 81 14.50 -3.56 -11.22
N GLY A 82 13.20 -3.85 -11.26
CA GLY A 82 12.20 -2.97 -10.65
C GLY A 82 12.34 -2.89 -9.12
N LEU A 83 12.59 -4.00 -8.44
CA LEU A 83 12.87 -4.00 -7.00
C LEU A 83 14.12 -3.18 -6.66
N ARG A 84 15.19 -3.29 -7.45
CA ARG A 84 16.40 -2.47 -7.26
C ARG A 84 16.07 -0.98 -7.41
N LEU A 85 15.34 -0.62 -8.47
CA LEU A 85 14.93 0.77 -8.71
C LEU A 85 14.06 1.30 -7.55
N PHE A 86 13.06 0.54 -7.10
CA PHE A 86 12.23 0.91 -5.95
C PHE A 86 13.09 1.19 -4.71
N LEU A 87 13.96 0.25 -4.33
CA LEU A 87 14.78 0.40 -3.13
C LEU A 87 15.76 1.58 -3.22
N ASP A 88 16.29 1.83 -4.42
CA ASP A 88 17.24 2.93 -4.65
C ASP A 88 16.51 4.29 -4.73
N ASP A 89 15.32 4.35 -5.33
CA ASP A 89 14.46 5.54 -5.33
C ASP A 89 14.08 5.92 -3.89
N VAL A 90 13.68 4.95 -3.05
CA VAL A 90 13.39 5.19 -1.63
C VAL A 90 14.62 5.72 -0.91
N ALA A 91 15.79 5.11 -1.11
CA ALA A 91 17.02 5.54 -0.46
C ALA A 91 17.45 6.96 -0.86
N VAL A 92 17.33 7.31 -2.14
CA VAL A 92 17.67 8.65 -2.65
C VAL A 92 16.67 9.69 -2.16
N LEU A 93 15.36 9.42 -2.28
CA LEU A 93 14.32 10.33 -1.85
C LEU A 93 14.28 10.50 -0.33
N CYS A 94 14.80 9.56 0.45
CA CYS A 94 14.86 9.69 1.92
C CYS A 94 16.27 10.07 2.43
N GLY A 95 17.17 10.47 1.52
CA GLY A 95 18.54 10.90 1.84
C GLY A 95 18.63 12.27 2.49
N GLU A 96 19.80 12.62 3.05
CA GLU A 96 20.01 13.85 3.85
C GLU A 96 19.73 15.17 3.10
N GLU A 97 19.88 15.18 1.77
CA GLU A 97 19.63 16.35 0.92
C GLU A 97 18.15 16.50 0.53
N SER A 98 17.32 15.52 0.88
CA SER A 98 15.91 15.50 0.52
C SER A 98 15.03 16.23 1.55
N PRO A 99 13.94 16.90 1.13
CA PRO A 99 12.94 17.42 2.06
C PRO A 99 12.25 16.35 2.92
N TYR A 100 12.43 15.06 2.60
CA TYR A 100 11.83 13.93 3.32
C TYR A 100 12.79 13.29 4.34
N ALA A 101 13.99 13.86 4.56
CA ALA A 101 15.04 13.29 5.41
C ALA A 101 14.67 13.10 6.89
N ASP A 102 13.68 13.86 7.39
CA ASP A 102 13.21 13.77 8.78
C ASP A 102 12.14 12.69 8.98
N LEU A 103 11.47 12.22 7.93
CA LEU A 103 10.46 11.17 8.07
C LEU A 103 11.08 9.86 8.58
N ARG A 104 10.27 9.00 9.21
CA ARG A 104 10.67 7.66 9.66
C ARG A 104 10.10 6.62 8.69
N VAL A 105 10.83 6.36 7.61
CA VAL A 105 10.33 5.57 6.48
C VAL A 105 10.71 4.09 6.66
N MET A 106 9.70 3.23 6.69
CA MET A 106 9.84 1.78 6.71
C MET A 106 9.56 1.21 5.31
N ILE A 107 10.35 0.24 4.88
CA ILE A 107 10.21 -0.43 3.58
C ILE A 107 9.55 -1.79 3.80
N HIS A 108 8.42 -2.02 3.14
CA HIS A 108 7.62 -3.23 3.28
C HIS A 108 7.60 -4.06 1.98
N MET A 109 7.77 -5.37 2.10
CA MET A 109 7.41 -6.30 1.01
C MET A 109 6.03 -6.87 1.29
N ASP A 110 5.06 -6.47 0.48
CA ASP A 110 3.68 -6.88 0.59
C ASP A 110 3.44 -8.17 -0.21
N HIS A 111 2.62 -9.07 0.31
CA HIS A 111 2.27 -10.34 -0.32
C HIS A 111 3.47 -11.12 -0.89
N ILE A 112 4.58 -11.30 -0.13
CA ILE A 112 5.66 -12.16 -0.63
C ILE A 112 5.16 -13.60 -0.67
N GLN A 113 5.05 -14.15 -1.88
CA GLN A 113 4.45 -15.46 -2.11
C GLN A 113 5.43 -16.54 -1.70
N TRP A 114 4.97 -17.47 -0.85
CA TRP A 114 5.80 -18.56 -0.33
C TRP A 114 6.48 -19.40 -1.42
N ASP A 115 5.90 -19.48 -2.61
CA ASP A 115 6.38 -20.23 -3.77
C ASP A 115 7.05 -19.34 -4.81
N ALA A 116 6.30 -18.41 -5.40
CA ALA A 116 6.76 -17.65 -6.56
C ALA A 116 7.97 -16.76 -6.24
N ASP A 117 8.09 -16.32 -4.98
CA ASP A 117 9.14 -15.42 -4.52
C ASP A 117 10.33 -16.14 -3.84
N GLU A 118 10.48 -17.46 -4.00
CA GLU A 118 11.57 -18.25 -3.38
C GLU A 118 12.97 -17.64 -3.62
N GLU A 119 13.23 -17.12 -4.82
CA GLU A 119 14.51 -16.47 -5.14
C GLU A 119 14.73 -15.17 -4.34
N LEU A 120 13.68 -14.38 -4.09
CA LEU A 120 13.77 -13.17 -3.26
C LEU A 120 13.90 -13.53 -1.79
N LEU A 121 13.12 -14.51 -1.31
CA LEU A 121 13.13 -14.99 0.08
C LEU A 121 14.50 -15.54 0.50
N THR A 122 15.26 -16.13 -0.43
CA THR A 122 16.61 -16.65 -0.18
C THR A 122 17.72 -15.61 -0.41
N SER A 123 17.37 -14.37 -0.74
CA SER A 123 18.32 -13.27 -0.96
C SER A 123 18.55 -12.42 0.30
N ASP A 124 19.31 -11.33 0.17
CA ASP A 124 19.51 -10.39 1.28
C ASP A 124 18.26 -9.53 1.51
N LEU A 125 17.55 -9.83 2.60
CA LEU A 125 16.35 -9.11 3.03
C LEU A 125 16.66 -7.89 3.93
N GLY A 126 17.94 -7.58 4.21
CA GLY A 126 18.35 -6.53 5.14
C GLY A 126 18.01 -5.10 4.71
N ARG A 127 17.53 -4.90 3.47
CA ARG A 127 16.99 -3.63 2.98
C ARG A 127 15.50 -3.42 3.29
N PHE A 128 14.82 -4.42 3.87
CA PHE A 128 13.41 -4.32 4.25
C PHE A 128 13.27 -4.11 5.77
N SER A 129 12.24 -3.35 6.13
CA SER A 129 11.81 -3.14 7.51
C SER A 129 10.86 -4.25 7.95
N SER A 130 9.93 -4.61 7.06
CA SER A 130 9.00 -5.71 7.27
C SER A 130 8.68 -6.47 6.00
N ILE A 131 8.23 -7.71 6.16
CA ILE A 131 7.79 -8.58 5.07
C ILE A 131 6.48 -9.24 5.50
N MET A 132 5.48 -9.24 4.61
CA MET A 132 4.30 -10.08 4.73
C MET A 132 4.54 -11.40 4.03
N TYR A 133 4.88 -12.44 4.79
CA TYR A 133 4.99 -13.81 4.28
C TYR A 133 3.59 -14.38 4.04
N ASP A 134 3.26 -14.55 2.76
CA ASP A 134 1.94 -14.95 2.32
C ASP A 134 1.94 -16.42 1.91
N ALA A 135 1.49 -17.26 2.85
CA ALA A 135 1.20 -18.67 2.64
C ALA A 135 -0.31 -18.97 2.74
N SER A 136 -1.17 -17.96 2.55
CA SER A 136 -2.63 -18.07 2.67
C SER A 136 -3.29 -19.00 1.64
N THR A 137 -2.60 -19.31 0.54
CA THR A 137 -3.03 -20.28 -0.48
C THR A 137 -2.78 -21.73 -0.07
N ARG A 138 -2.07 -21.97 1.03
CA ARG A 138 -1.87 -23.30 1.60
C ARG A 138 -2.96 -23.63 2.63
N PRO A 139 -3.26 -24.92 2.84
CA PRO A 139 -4.08 -25.34 3.97
C PRO A 139 -3.56 -24.75 5.28
N PHE A 140 -4.46 -24.34 6.18
CA PHE A 140 -4.11 -23.59 7.40
C PHE A 140 -2.94 -24.18 8.21
N GLU A 141 -2.86 -25.50 8.36
CA GLU A 141 -1.75 -26.17 9.06
C GLU A 141 -0.40 -26.04 8.34
N GLU A 142 -0.41 -26.10 7.01
CA GLU A 142 0.80 -25.93 6.20
C GLU A 142 1.24 -24.47 6.19
N ASN A 143 0.28 -23.54 6.15
CA ASN A 143 0.53 -22.11 6.31
C ASN A 143 1.24 -21.83 7.64
N ILE A 144 0.68 -22.28 8.77
CA ILE A 144 1.32 -22.13 10.10
C ILE A 144 2.74 -22.68 10.07
N ARG A 145 2.94 -23.89 9.53
CA ARG A 145 4.26 -24.52 9.51
C ARG A 145 5.28 -23.71 8.70
N SER A 146 4.96 -23.33 7.45
CA SER A 146 5.91 -22.57 6.61
C SER A 146 6.16 -21.17 7.15
N THR A 147 5.13 -20.51 7.68
CA THR A 147 5.28 -19.19 8.30
C THR A 147 6.16 -19.26 9.55
N ALA A 148 6.00 -20.31 10.39
CA ALA A 148 6.87 -20.53 11.56
C ALA A 148 8.33 -20.81 11.16
N GLU A 149 8.56 -21.57 10.08
CA GLU A 149 9.90 -21.79 9.52
C GLU A 149 10.54 -20.47 9.08
N PHE A 150 9.79 -19.62 8.35
CA PHE A 150 10.26 -18.30 7.94
C PHE A 150 10.54 -17.37 9.13
N VAL A 151 9.66 -17.34 10.14
CA VAL A 151 9.86 -16.56 11.38
C VAL A 151 11.10 -17.01 12.13
N LYS A 152 11.35 -18.32 12.21
CA LYS A 152 12.56 -18.85 12.86
C LYS A 152 13.85 -18.39 12.18
N GLU A 153 13.84 -18.22 10.87
CA GLU A 153 15.01 -17.83 10.09
C GLU A 153 15.23 -16.31 10.09
N HIS A 154 14.15 -15.53 10.03
CA HIS A 154 14.22 -14.09 9.76
C HIS A 154 13.69 -13.19 10.88
N GLY A 155 12.93 -13.73 11.83
CA GLY A 155 12.24 -12.99 12.90
C GLY A 155 13.14 -12.30 13.92
N ASP A 156 14.46 -12.52 13.85
CA ASP A 156 15.44 -11.73 14.63
C ASP A 156 15.95 -10.49 13.87
N THR A 157 15.73 -10.42 12.55
CA THR A 157 16.32 -9.38 11.69
C THR A 157 15.29 -8.40 11.12
N LEU A 158 14.07 -8.84 10.83
CA LEU A 158 12.99 -8.01 10.28
C LEU A 158 11.65 -8.31 10.96
N LEU A 159 10.71 -7.36 10.88
CA LEU A 159 9.35 -7.56 11.35
C LEU A 159 8.59 -8.45 10.36
N ILE A 160 7.91 -9.48 10.85
CA ILE A 160 7.20 -10.43 9.99
C ILE A 160 5.70 -10.33 10.19
N GLU A 161 4.99 -10.14 9.09
CA GLU A 161 3.54 -10.25 9.01
C GLU A 161 3.18 -11.59 8.37
N GLY A 162 2.18 -12.27 8.91
CA GLY A 162 1.69 -13.53 8.35
C GLY A 162 0.24 -13.43 7.90
N ALA A 163 -0.04 -13.94 6.71
CA ALA A 163 -1.40 -14.05 6.18
C ALA A 163 -2.18 -15.16 6.91
N CYS A 164 -3.04 -14.79 7.86
CA CYS A 164 -3.82 -15.75 8.67
C CYS A 164 -5.09 -16.23 7.95
N ASP A 165 -5.49 -15.55 6.88
CA ASP A 165 -6.59 -15.95 6.02
C ASP A 165 -6.24 -17.24 5.25
N GLU A 166 -7.25 -18.06 5.00
CA GLU A 166 -7.18 -19.18 4.07
C GLU A 166 -7.91 -18.74 2.79
N ILE A 167 -7.17 -18.66 1.68
CA ILE A 167 -7.74 -18.38 0.37
C ILE A 167 -7.90 -19.73 -0.33
N PRO A 168 -9.10 -20.33 -0.36
CA PRO A 168 -9.31 -21.48 -1.21
C PRO A 168 -9.09 -21.08 -2.67
N GLU A 169 -8.47 -21.98 -3.46
CA GLU A 169 -8.36 -21.80 -4.92
C GLU A 169 -9.75 -21.47 -5.49
N ALA A 170 -9.82 -20.41 -6.29
CA ALA A 170 -11.07 -19.82 -6.78
C ALA A 170 -12.05 -20.87 -7.33
N SER A 171 -13.02 -21.25 -6.50
CA SER A 171 -14.26 -21.88 -6.91
C SER A 171 -15.36 -20.83 -6.88
N GLU A 172 -16.20 -20.79 -7.90
CA GLU A 172 -17.14 -19.69 -8.17
C GLU A 172 -18.22 -19.46 -7.10
N ASP A 173 -18.26 -20.26 -6.02
CA ASP A 173 -19.37 -20.34 -5.06
C ASP A 173 -18.97 -20.28 -3.56
N GLU A 174 -17.69 -20.13 -3.19
CA GLU A 174 -17.30 -20.17 -1.78
C GLU A 174 -17.14 -18.78 -1.14
N THR A 175 -17.89 -18.57 -0.06
CA THR A 175 -17.74 -17.40 0.83
C THR A 175 -16.36 -17.43 1.47
N VAL A 176 -15.51 -16.43 1.18
CA VAL A 176 -14.23 -16.26 1.89
C VAL A 176 -14.51 -16.16 3.38
N GLN A 177 -13.99 -17.09 4.18
CA GLN A 177 -14.26 -17.11 5.62
C GLN A 177 -13.53 -15.96 6.32
N LEU A 178 -14.23 -15.26 7.21
CA LEU A 178 -13.62 -14.25 8.08
C LEU A 178 -12.70 -14.92 9.09
N THR A 179 -11.61 -14.26 9.44
CA THR A 179 -10.67 -14.77 10.46
C THR A 179 -11.36 -14.76 11.83
N THR A 180 -11.39 -15.90 12.50
CA THR A 180 -11.97 -16.01 13.86
C THR A 180 -10.94 -15.66 14.94
N PRO A 181 -11.37 -15.27 16.17
CA PRO A 181 -10.46 -15.01 17.28
C PRO A 181 -9.58 -16.21 17.63
N ASP A 182 -10.13 -17.43 17.59
CA ASP A 182 -9.39 -18.66 17.89
C ASP A 182 -8.35 -18.97 16.80
N MET A 183 -8.69 -18.74 15.53
CA MET A 183 -7.72 -18.86 14.42
C MET A 183 -6.58 -17.87 14.58
N ALA A 184 -6.88 -16.60 14.85
CA ALA A 184 -5.88 -15.55 15.04
C ALA A 184 -4.94 -15.84 16.22
N GLU A 185 -5.50 -16.22 17.38
CA GLU A 185 -4.70 -16.59 18.57
C GLU A 185 -3.79 -17.78 18.27
N ARG A 186 -4.34 -18.81 17.62
CA ARG A 186 -3.60 -20.02 17.26
C ARG A 186 -2.48 -19.70 16.28
N TYR A 187 -2.79 -18.97 15.21
CA TYR A 187 -1.85 -18.61 14.16
C TYR A 187 -0.69 -17.80 14.72
N MET A 188 -0.96 -16.73 15.47
CA MET A 188 0.10 -15.90 16.05
C MET A 188 0.98 -16.69 17.04
N ARG A 189 0.38 -17.54 17.88
CA ARG A 189 1.12 -18.36 18.85
C ARG A 189 2.02 -19.41 18.19
N GLU A 190 1.52 -20.09 17.16
CA GLU A 190 2.23 -21.21 16.52
C GLU A 190 3.24 -20.75 15.47
N THR A 191 3.00 -19.60 14.83
CA THR A 191 3.94 -19.01 13.85
C THR A 191 4.98 -18.11 14.48
N GLY A 192 4.64 -17.37 15.54
CA GLY A 192 5.50 -16.36 16.15
C GLY A 192 5.61 -15.06 15.34
N VAL A 193 4.71 -14.80 14.39
CA VAL A 193 4.68 -13.54 13.64
C VAL A 193 4.43 -12.33 14.56
N ASP A 194 4.93 -11.17 14.15
CA ASP A 194 4.74 -9.92 14.88
C ASP A 194 3.34 -9.33 14.64
N ILE A 195 2.78 -9.54 13.44
CA ILE A 195 1.48 -9.02 13.00
C ILE A 195 0.76 -10.10 12.19
N ILE A 196 -0.56 -10.20 12.35
CA ILE A 196 -1.40 -11.04 11.48
C ILE A 196 -2.14 -10.17 10.47
N VAL A 197 -2.23 -10.64 9.23
CA VAL A 197 -3.19 -10.13 8.27
C VAL A 197 -4.46 -10.96 8.43
N ALA A 198 -5.57 -10.30 8.77
CA ALA A 198 -6.84 -10.95 9.05
C ALA A 198 -7.90 -10.55 8.02
N ASN A 199 -8.67 -11.52 7.54
CA ASN A 199 -9.83 -11.24 6.71
C ASN A 199 -10.99 -10.72 7.58
N LEU A 200 -11.26 -9.42 7.45
CA LEU A 200 -12.30 -8.69 8.18
C LEU A 200 -13.35 -8.07 7.25
N GLY A 201 -13.51 -8.61 6.03
CA GLY A 201 -14.59 -8.28 5.08
C GLY A 201 -14.33 -7.10 4.14
N THR A 202 -13.09 -6.60 4.11
CA THR A 202 -12.70 -5.38 3.38
C THR A 202 -12.03 -5.64 2.03
N GLU A 203 -11.69 -6.87 1.67
CA GLU A 203 -10.97 -7.19 0.43
C GLU A 203 -11.87 -7.74 -0.69
N HIS A 204 -11.54 -7.39 -1.95
CA HIS A 204 -12.29 -7.68 -3.18
C HIS A 204 -12.27 -9.14 -3.67
N ARG A 205 -11.90 -10.12 -2.84
CA ARG A 205 -11.61 -11.47 -3.31
C ARG A 205 -12.87 -12.31 -3.65
N ALA A 206 -14.07 -11.79 -3.37
CA ALA A 206 -15.34 -12.29 -3.90
C ALA A 206 -16.24 -11.12 -4.33
N SER A 207 -17.03 -11.31 -5.39
CA SER A 207 -17.79 -10.30 -6.14
C SER A 207 -18.38 -9.13 -5.33
N ALA A 208 -17.79 -7.93 -5.53
CA ALA A 208 -18.25 -6.53 -5.47
C ALA A 208 -19.63 -6.10 -4.88
N LYS A 209 -20.33 -6.85 -4.03
CA LYS A 209 -21.73 -6.53 -3.70
C LYS A 209 -22.05 -6.04 -2.29
N ASP A 210 -21.06 -5.82 -1.41
CA ASP A 210 -21.09 -4.85 -0.29
C ASP A 210 -19.93 -5.19 0.65
N LEU A 211 -18.73 -4.65 0.38
CA LEU A 211 -17.61 -4.80 1.32
C LEU A 211 -17.91 -4.05 2.61
N HIS A 212 -17.70 -4.71 3.74
CA HIS A 212 -18.04 -4.18 5.05
C HIS A 212 -16.96 -4.57 6.06
N TYR A 213 -16.51 -3.59 6.82
CA TYR A 213 -15.54 -3.84 7.88
C TYR A 213 -16.20 -4.41 9.13
N HIS A 214 -15.80 -5.62 9.54
CA HIS A 214 -16.30 -6.30 10.73
C HIS A 214 -15.54 -5.89 12.01
N GLY A 215 -15.72 -4.65 12.46
CA GLY A 215 -15.02 -4.11 13.64
C GLY A 215 -15.31 -4.80 14.97
N GLU A 216 -16.51 -5.38 15.16
CA GLU A 216 -16.81 -6.22 16.34
C GLU A 216 -15.92 -7.45 16.41
N LEU A 217 -15.76 -8.14 15.27
CA LEU A 217 -14.88 -9.30 15.15
C LEU A 217 -13.41 -8.91 15.37
N ALA A 218 -12.98 -7.76 14.84
CA ALA A 218 -11.64 -7.23 15.07
C ALA A 218 -11.37 -7.02 16.58
N ARG A 219 -12.32 -6.45 17.33
CA ARG A 219 -12.22 -6.31 18.79
C ARG A 219 -12.16 -7.64 19.54
N GLU A 220 -12.88 -8.64 19.07
CA GLU A 220 -12.77 -10.00 19.64
C GLU A 220 -11.38 -10.59 19.41
N ILE A 221 -10.81 -10.43 18.21
CA ILE A 221 -9.42 -10.82 17.90
C ILE A 221 -8.44 -10.04 18.77
N LYS A 222 -8.59 -8.72 18.89
CA LYS A 222 -7.79 -7.87 19.79
C LYS A 222 -7.80 -8.40 21.23
N GLY A 223 -8.94 -8.89 21.71
CA GLY A 223 -9.06 -9.50 23.04
C GLY A 223 -8.18 -10.74 23.24
N ARG A 224 -7.75 -11.40 22.15
CA ARG A 224 -6.87 -12.57 22.17
C ARG A 224 -5.40 -12.22 21.96
N ILE A 225 -5.12 -11.35 20.99
CA ILE A 225 -3.75 -11.11 20.51
C ILE A 225 -3.24 -9.68 20.72
N GLY A 226 -4.06 -8.75 21.21
CA GLY A 226 -3.70 -7.34 21.35
C GLY A 226 -3.75 -6.58 20.01
N THR A 227 -2.99 -5.48 19.91
CA THR A 227 -2.96 -4.61 18.73
C THR A 227 -1.92 -5.09 17.71
N HIS A 228 -2.18 -6.26 17.13
CA HIS A 228 -1.26 -6.96 16.21
C HIS A 228 -1.91 -7.31 14.87
N ILE A 229 -2.89 -6.52 14.44
CA ILE A 229 -3.68 -6.80 13.23
C ILE A 229 -3.30 -5.81 12.12
N CYS A 230 -3.01 -6.34 10.94
CA CYS A 230 -2.95 -5.60 9.69
C CYS A 230 -4.28 -5.77 8.93
N LEU A 231 -4.86 -4.66 8.48
CA LEU A 231 -6.09 -4.64 7.70
C LEU A 231 -5.82 -4.26 6.24
N HIS A 232 -6.21 -5.12 5.31
CA HIS A 232 -6.14 -4.85 3.89
C HIS A 232 -7.47 -4.32 3.34
N GLY A 233 -7.49 -3.80 2.11
CA GLY A 233 -8.73 -3.45 1.42
C GLY A 233 -9.44 -2.19 1.95
N THR A 234 -8.78 -1.36 2.74
CA THR A 234 -9.37 -0.12 3.30
C THR A 234 -9.84 0.87 2.22
N SER A 235 -9.24 0.82 1.01
CA SER A 235 -9.65 1.62 -0.16
C SER A 235 -11.05 1.31 -0.70
N SER A 236 -11.66 0.21 -0.24
CA SER A 236 -12.95 -0.26 -0.72
C SER A 236 -14.09 -0.06 0.28
N VAL A 237 -13.81 0.54 1.43
CA VAL A 237 -14.79 0.87 2.46
C VAL A 237 -14.78 2.36 2.76
N SER A 238 -15.88 2.89 3.29
CA SER A 238 -16.01 4.32 3.61
C SER A 238 -15.08 4.73 4.75
N ALA A 239 -14.56 5.96 4.72
CA ALA A 239 -13.73 6.53 5.79
C ALA A 239 -14.33 6.39 7.20
N ASP A 240 -15.66 6.50 7.33
CA ASP A 240 -16.34 6.34 8.64
C ASP A 240 -16.21 4.92 9.22
N GLN A 241 -16.11 3.88 8.38
CA GLN A 241 -15.92 2.50 8.84
C GLN A 241 -14.49 2.28 9.38
N VAL A 242 -13.52 3.03 8.88
CA VAL A 242 -12.09 2.81 9.15
C VAL A 242 -11.45 3.95 9.95
N ARG A 243 -12.24 4.83 10.57
CA ARG A 243 -11.70 5.96 11.36
C ARG A 243 -11.06 5.50 12.68
N ASN A 244 -11.67 4.55 13.38
CA ASN A 244 -11.27 4.17 14.75
C ASN A 244 -10.55 2.82 14.82
N LEU A 245 -9.78 2.46 13.79
CA LEU A 245 -9.19 1.12 13.63
C LEU A 245 -8.24 0.71 14.76
N PHE A 246 -7.53 1.66 15.38
CA PHE A 246 -6.62 1.34 16.49
C PHE A 246 -7.35 0.76 17.72
N ASP A 247 -8.52 1.32 18.04
CA ASP A 247 -9.36 0.83 19.13
C ASP A 247 -9.86 -0.60 18.87
N ASP A 248 -9.92 -0.99 17.60
CA ASP A 248 -10.29 -2.32 17.14
C ASP A 248 -9.10 -3.31 17.07
N GLY A 249 -7.88 -2.85 17.37
CA GLY A 249 -6.67 -3.69 17.43
C GLY A 249 -5.84 -3.70 16.15
N ILE A 250 -6.22 -2.87 15.18
CA ILE A 250 -5.44 -2.69 13.96
C ILE A 250 -4.25 -1.77 14.25
N CYS A 251 -3.04 -2.24 13.96
CA CYS A 251 -1.81 -1.44 14.05
C CYS A 251 -1.27 -1.01 12.68
N LYS A 252 -1.70 -1.68 11.61
CA LYS A 252 -1.26 -1.40 10.23
C LYS A 252 -2.40 -1.54 9.24
N VAL A 253 -2.33 -0.79 8.15
CA VAL A 253 -3.28 -0.84 7.03
C VAL A 253 -2.55 -0.77 5.70
N ASN A 254 -2.92 -1.62 4.75
CA ASN A 254 -2.37 -1.57 3.39
C ASN A 254 -3.29 -0.78 2.46
N VAL A 255 -2.70 0.13 1.69
CA VAL A 255 -3.39 1.02 0.76
C VAL A 255 -2.64 1.07 -0.56
N TRP A 256 -3.34 0.83 -1.67
CA TRP A 256 -2.78 0.99 -3.01
C TRP A 256 -3.82 1.41 -4.02
N THR A 257 -4.95 0.68 -4.09
CA THR A 257 -5.95 0.85 -5.13
C THR A 257 -6.48 2.28 -5.22
N ALA A 258 -6.69 2.97 -4.10
CA ALA A 258 -7.15 4.37 -4.11
C ALA A 258 -6.17 5.30 -4.84
N LEU A 259 -4.86 5.14 -4.67
CA LEU A 259 -3.85 6.02 -5.26
C LEU A 259 -3.86 5.95 -6.80
N GLU A 260 -3.93 4.74 -7.35
CA GLU A 260 -3.93 4.52 -8.80
C GLU A 260 -5.33 4.73 -9.43
N ARG A 261 -6.38 4.24 -8.78
CA ARG A 261 -7.76 4.35 -9.28
C ARG A 261 -8.23 5.80 -9.29
N ASP A 262 -7.94 6.57 -8.23
CA ASP A 262 -8.56 7.89 -8.04
C ASP A 262 -7.79 9.02 -8.72
N SER A 263 -6.54 8.77 -9.15
CA SER A 263 -5.77 9.71 -9.97
C SER A 263 -6.18 9.69 -11.45
N SER A 264 -6.61 8.53 -11.96
CA SER A 264 -6.96 8.36 -13.38
C SER A 264 -8.17 9.20 -13.86
N PRO A 265 -9.30 9.31 -13.12
CA PRO A 265 -10.41 10.18 -13.51
C PRO A 265 -10.02 11.66 -13.51
N THR A 266 -9.25 12.11 -12.52
CA THR A 266 -8.78 13.50 -12.43
C THR A 266 -7.90 13.86 -13.61
N LEU A 267 -7.00 12.96 -14.00
CA LEU A 267 -6.22 13.09 -15.21
C LEU A 267 -7.08 13.26 -16.46
N LEU A 268 -8.06 12.35 -16.63
CA LEU A 268 -8.91 12.35 -17.81
C LEU A 268 -9.73 13.64 -17.90
N GLU A 269 -10.35 14.05 -16.79
CA GLU A 269 -11.11 15.30 -16.74
C GLU A 269 -10.24 16.49 -17.13
N ASP A 270 -9.05 16.59 -16.54
CA ASP A 270 -8.12 17.68 -16.79
C ASP A 270 -7.65 17.71 -18.26
N MET A 271 -7.30 16.56 -18.84
CA MET A 271 -6.95 16.45 -20.27
C MET A 271 -8.10 16.84 -21.20
N LEU A 272 -9.35 16.54 -20.85
CA LEU A 272 -10.52 16.94 -21.63
C LEU A 272 -10.76 18.45 -21.54
N ARG A 273 -10.53 19.04 -20.36
CA ARG A 273 -10.67 20.49 -20.12
C ARG A 273 -9.60 21.33 -20.82
N HIS A 274 -8.48 20.73 -21.21
CA HIS A 274 -7.38 21.37 -21.92
C HIS A 274 -7.01 20.64 -23.22
N ALA A 275 -8.01 20.06 -23.91
CA ALA A 275 -7.79 19.18 -25.06
C ALA A 275 -6.94 19.82 -26.18
N ASP A 276 -7.08 21.13 -26.41
CA ASP A 276 -6.28 21.86 -27.39
C ASP A 276 -4.82 22.04 -26.97
N GLU A 277 -4.53 22.24 -25.69
CA GLU A 277 -3.15 22.23 -25.17
C GLU A 277 -2.54 20.82 -25.22
N VAL A 278 -3.34 19.77 -25.06
CA VAL A 278 -2.88 18.37 -25.12
C VAL A 278 -2.57 17.92 -26.54
N VAL A 279 -3.51 18.12 -27.49
CA VAL A 279 -3.39 17.56 -28.85
C VAL A 279 -3.24 18.59 -29.96
N GLY A 280 -3.38 19.88 -29.63
CA GLY A 280 -3.45 20.95 -30.62
C GLY A 280 -4.84 21.08 -31.26
N PRO A 281 -5.12 22.22 -31.91
CA PRO A 281 -6.47 22.56 -32.35
C PRO A 281 -6.96 21.63 -33.47
N ALA A 282 -6.09 21.30 -34.44
CA ALA A 282 -6.45 20.42 -35.56
C ALA A 282 -6.82 18.99 -35.13
N LYS A 283 -6.11 18.43 -34.13
CA LYS A 283 -6.43 17.10 -33.62
C LYS A 283 -7.65 17.15 -32.71
N ALA A 284 -7.83 18.22 -31.95
CA ALA A 284 -9.04 18.44 -31.15
C ALA A 284 -10.31 18.51 -32.04
N ASP A 285 -10.24 19.21 -33.18
CA ASP A 285 -11.32 19.23 -34.17
C ASP A 285 -11.61 17.84 -34.73
N ALA A 286 -10.58 17.07 -35.13
CA ALA A 286 -10.76 15.71 -35.63
C ALA A 286 -11.39 14.77 -34.59
N LEU A 287 -11.06 14.91 -33.30
CA LEU A 287 -11.68 14.14 -32.22
C LEU A 287 -13.13 14.55 -31.99
N ALA A 288 -13.46 15.84 -32.14
CA ALA A 288 -14.83 16.34 -32.05
C ALA A 288 -15.69 15.84 -33.23
N GLU A 289 -15.16 15.85 -34.45
CA GLU A 289 -15.83 15.28 -35.63
C GLU A 289 -16.10 13.77 -35.48
N ALA A 290 -15.19 13.05 -34.82
CA ALA A 290 -15.35 11.63 -34.51
C ALA A 290 -16.32 11.35 -33.33
N GLY A 291 -16.86 12.40 -32.68
CA GLY A 291 -17.74 12.26 -31.51
C GLY A 291 -17.03 11.81 -30.22
N LEU A 292 -15.70 11.90 -30.18
CA LEU A 292 -14.88 11.53 -29.02
C LEU A 292 -14.58 12.71 -28.10
N LEU A 293 -14.79 13.94 -28.58
CA LEU A 293 -14.61 15.17 -27.81
C LEU A 293 -15.91 15.98 -27.79
N GLY A 294 -16.33 16.40 -26.60
CA GLY A 294 -17.57 17.14 -26.42
C GLY A 294 -17.53 18.54 -27.03
N PRO A 295 -18.68 19.15 -27.35
CA PRO A 295 -18.75 20.45 -28.03
C PRO A 295 -18.21 21.62 -27.19
N GLN A 296 -18.03 21.42 -25.87
CA GLN A 296 -17.51 22.42 -24.94
C GLN A 296 -15.99 22.34 -24.77
N ALA A 297 -15.32 21.33 -25.32
CA ALA A 297 -13.87 21.22 -25.19
C ALA A 297 -13.17 22.37 -25.93
N PRO A 298 -12.07 22.90 -25.38
CA PRO A 298 -11.33 23.99 -26.00
C PRO A 298 -10.59 23.51 -27.26
N ARG A 299 -10.46 24.41 -28.25
CA ARG A 299 -9.98 24.12 -29.62
C ARG A 299 -9.10 25.22 -30.20
N THR A 300 -8.56 26.09 -29.35
CA THR A 300 -7.93 27.36 -29.76
C THR A 300 -6.48 27.49 -29.35
N ALA A 301 -6.05 26.79 -28.30
CA ALA A 301 -4.67 26.78 -27.83
C ALA A 301 -3.77 25.94 -28.73
N GLN A 302 -2.47 26.26 -28.73
CA GLN A 302 -1.44 25.43 -29.37
C GLN A 302 -1.06 24.28 -28.44
N ALA A 303 -0.66 23.15 -29.04
CA ALA A 303 -0.15 22.03 -28.29
C ALA A 303 1.07 22.44 -27.43
N ALA A 304 0.99 22.18 -26.13
CA ALA A 304 2.03 22.47 -25.17
C ALA A 304 2.77 21.17 -24.82
N VAL A 305 4.05 21.08 -25.21
CA VAL A 305 4.89 19.91 -24.91
C VAL A 305 4.93 19.63 -23.40
N SER A 306 4.98 20.69 -22.58
CA SER A 306 5.01 20.62 -21.12
C SER A 306 3.78 19.95 -20.51
N TYR A 307 2.64 19.93 -21.21
CA TYR A 307 1.40 19.41 -20.66
C TYR A 307 1.53 17.93 -20.32
N PHE A 308 2.05 17.12 -21.25
CA PHE A 308 2.27 15.71 -21.01
C PHE A 308 3.61 15.42 -20.32
N THR A 309 4.66 16.19 -20.62
CA THR A 309 6.00 15.90 -20.08
C THR A 309 6.17 16.35 -18.63
N THR A 310 5.36 17.29 -18.16
CA THR A 310 5.53 17.92 -16.85
C THR A 310 4.21 18.03 -16.09
N SER A 311 3.21 18.74 -16.62
CA SER A 311 1.96 19.01 -15.89
C SER A 311 1.22 17.73 -15.49
N TYR A 312 1.09 16.80 -16.44
CA TYR A 312 0.50 15.47 -16.24
C TYR A 312 1.04 14.80 -14.98
N ARG A 313 2.35 14.64 -14.93
CA ARG A 313 3.03 13.87 -13.89
C ARG A 313 3.10 14.66 -12.60
N GLN A 314 3.56 15.90 -12.66
CA GLN A 314 4.00 16.68 -11.49
C GLN A 314 2.88 17.50 -10.85
N THR A 315 1.81 17.81 -11.58
CA THR A 315 0.77 18.73 -11.10
C THR A 315 -0.59 18.05 -10.96
N ILE A 316 -0.92 17.12 -11.86
CA ILE A 316 -2.24 16.50 -11.89
C ILE A 316 -2.22 15.18 -11.12
N VAL A 317 -1.44 14.20 -11.60
CA VAL A 317 -1.37 12.88 -10.97
C VAL A 317 -0.71 12.97 -9.60
N PHE A 318 0.43 13.63 -9.50
CA PHE A 318 1.17 13.76 -8.25
C PHE A 318 0.35 14.41 -7.14
N GLU A 319 -0.27 15.57 -7.39
CA GLU A 319 -1.07 16.26 -6.36
C GLU A 319 -2.33 15.47 -5.99
N GLN A 320 -2.95 14.77 -6.93
CA GLN A 320 -4.09 13.92 -6.61
C GLN A 320 -3.69 12.71 -5.77
N MET A 321 -2.58 12.03 -6.09
CA MET A 321 -2.05 10.94 -5.26
C MET A 321 -1.68 11.44 -3.86
N LYS A 322 -0.99 12.58 -3.78
CA LYS A 322 -0.61 13.23 -2.53
C LYS A 322 -1.83 13.57 -1.67
N ARG A 323 -2.90 14.09 -2.30
CA ARG A 323 -4.17 14.35 -1.63
C ARG A 323 -4.78 13.07 -1.06
N VAL A 324 -4.89 12.01 -1.86
CA VAL A 324 -5.45 10.72 -1.42
C VAL A 324 -4.67 10.17 -0.22
N VAL A 325 -3.34 10.24 -0.24
CA VAL A 325 -2.49 9.83 0.90
C VAL A 325 -2.78 10.71 2.12
N GLY A 326 -2.88 12.02 1.95
CA GLY A 326 -3.23 12.96 3.02
C GLY A 326 -4.56 12.62 3.69
N GLU A 327 -5.59 12.30 2.91
CA GLU A 327 -6.91 11.91 3.43
C GLU A 327 -6.83 10.65 4.32
N PHE A 328 -5.95 9.69 4.01
CA PHE A 328 -5.70 8.54 4.90
C PHE A 328 -4.89 8.90 6.14
N LEU A 329 -3.88 9.77 6.02
CA LEU A 329 -3.08 10.22 7.16
C LEU A 329 -3.94 10.99 8.18
N GLU A 330 -4.88 11.82 7.72
CA GLU A 330 -5.84 12.52 8.58
C GLU A 330 -6.75 11.58 9.39
N LEU A 331 -7.01 10.37 8.90
CA LEU A 331 -7.84 9.40 9.61
C LEU A 331 -7.12 8.78 10.80
N TRP A 332 -5.82 8.52 10.67
CA TRP A 332 -5.09 7.65 11.58
C TRP A 332 -3.99 8.34 12.37
N TYR A 333 -3.53 9.52 11.93
CA TYR A 333 -2.59 10.39 12.63
C TYR A 333 -3.28 11.70 13.02
N THR A 334 -3.97 11.67 14.15
CA THR A 334 -4.67 12.81 14.75
C THR A 334 -4.04 13.29 16.04
#